data_AF-A0A929RVP3-F1
#
_entry.id   AF-A0A929RVP3-F1
#
_cell.length_a   1.000
_cell.length_b   1.000
_cell.length_c   1.000
_cell.angle_alpha   90.00
_cell.angle_beta   90.00
_cell.angle_gamma   90.00
#
_symmetry.space_group_name_H-M   'P 1'
#
loop_
_entity.id
_entity.type
_entity.pdbx_description
1 polymer ?
#
loop_
_entity_poly.entity_id
_entity_poly.type
_entity_poly.pdbx_seq_one_letter_code
_entity_poly.pdbx_strand_id
1 'polypeptide(L)'
;MGTIIQKYSQLLLLVSCFTLFSCCDFKPASASLEGTVWEHEFSQEEQNPDGIKKAVLYFNNQTLTYYALSADGRKKHLIASYPYTLEQHLLTAGNQHAIVGGYSFYFNEMLFVKTDKTKF
;
A
#
# COMPACT_ATOMS: atom_id res chain seq x y z
N MET A 1 49.90 -4.92 10.30
CA MET A 1 49.21 -4.49 9.06
C MET A 1 48.07 -5.45 8.69
N GLY A 2 47.19 -5.83 9.64
CA GLY A 2 46.10 -6.79 9.39
C GLY A 2 44.68 -6.23 9.60
N THR A 3 44.55 -5.09 10.27
CA THR A 3 43.23 -4.59 10.73
C THR A 3 42.58 -3.59 9.78
N ILE A 4 43.36 -2.99 8.87
CA ILE A 4 42.85 -1.96 7.94
C ILE A 4 42.12 -2.64 6.76
N ILE A 5 42.64 -3.75 6.24
CA ILE A 5 42.08 -4.43 5.05
C ILE A 5 40.68 -5.02 5.34
N GLN A 6 40.42 -5.51 6.56
CA GLN A 6 39.12 -6.04 6.94
C GLN A 6 38.00 -4.98 6.97
N LYS A 7 38.30 -3.76 7.45
CA LYS A 7 37.29 -2.67 7.52
C LYS A 7 36.85 -2.19 6.13
N TYR A 8 37.76 -2.14 5.16
CA TYR A 8 37.42 -1.77 3.79
C TYR A 8 36.67 -2.87 3.03
N SER A 9 36.98 -4.15 3.31
CA SER A 9 36.25 -5.29 2.74
C SER A 9 34.79 -5.34 3.21
N GLN A 10 34.55 -5.05 4.49
CA GLN A 10 33.18 -4.97 5.04
C GLN A 10 32.39 -3.77 4.50
N LEU A 11 33.05 -2.62 4.27
CA LEU A 11 32.41 -1.45 3.66
C LEU A 11 32.01 -1.72 2.20
N LEU A 12 32.86 -2.40 1.42
CA LEU A 12 32.56 -2.76 0.02
C LEU A 12 31.38 -3.73 -0.10
N LEU A 13 31.22 -4.64 0.86
CA LEU A 13 30.12 -5.61 0.91
C LEU A 13 28.79 -4.96 1.31
N LEU A 14 28.83 -3.88 2.09
CA LEU A 14 27.64 -3.09 2.43
C LEU A 14 27.15 -2.26 1.22
N VAL A 15 28.09 -1.66 0.47
CA VAL A 15 27.79 -0.84 -0.72
C VAL A 15 27.26 -1.69 -1.89
N SER A 16 27.73 -2.94 -2.04
CA SER A 16 27.20 -3.86 -3.06
C SER A 16 25.80 -4.40 -2.76
N CYS A 17 25.36 -4.37 -1.49
CA CYS A 17 24.01 -4.78 -1.13
C CYS A 17 22.97 -3.70 -1.50
N PHE A 18 23.35 -2.42 -1.45
CA PHE A 18 22.48 -1.31 -1.88
C PHE A 18 22.25 -1.26 -3.39
N THR A 19 23.14 -1.80 -4.21
CA THR A 19 22.98 -1.79 -5.68
C THR A 19 22.10 -2.91 -6.21
N LEU A 20 21.80 -3.95 -5.42
CA LEU A 20 21.01 -5.11 -5.86
C LEU A 20 19.50 -4.95 -5.68
N PHE A 21 19.02 -3.93 -4.96
CA PHE A 21 17.59 -3.61 -4.87
C PHE A 21 17.13 -2.52 -5.84
N SER A 22 18.03 -1.99 -6.67
CA SER A 22 17.73 -0.89 -7.60
C SER A 22 17.16 -1.34 -8.95
N CYS A 23 16.54 -2.52 -9.02
CA CYS A 23 15.92 -3.02 -10.26
C CYS A 23 14.65 -3.85 -9.99
N CYS A 24 13.78 -3.35 -9.12
CA CYS A 24 12.36 -3.53 -9.41
C CYS A 24 11.97 -2.31 -10.23
N ASP A 25 11.52 -2.53 -11.47
CA ASP A 25 10.83 -1.53 -12.29
C ASP A 25 9.64 -1.01 -11.47
N PHE A 26 9.87 -0.03 -10.59
CA PHE A 26 8.82 0.75 -9.99
C PHE A 26 8.29 1.56 -11.16
N LYS A 27 7.33 1.00 -11.91
CA LYS A 27 6.58 1.76 -12.88
C LYS A 27 5.76 2.74 -12.07
N PRO A 28 6.15 4.02 -12.04
CA PRO A 28 5.39 5.02 -11.32
C PRO A 28 3.95 4.97 -11.82
N ALA A 29 2.97 4.88 -10.92
CA ALA A 29 1.59 5.10 -11.31
C ALA A 29 1.48 6.57 -11.75
N SER A 30 1.63 6.83 -13.05
CA SER A 30 1.25 8.11 -13.67
C SER A 30 -0.27 8.20 -13.83
N ALA A 31 -0.99 7.14 -13.46
CA ALA A 31 -2.43 7.01 -13.58
C ALA A 31 -3.13 7.54 -12.33
N SER A 32 -4.19 8.32 -12.57
CA SER A 32 -5.12 8.76 -11.53
C SER A 32 -5.61 7.58 -10.69
N LEU A 33 -5.76 7.81 -9.37
CA LEU A 33 -6.45 6.88 -8.48
C LEU A 33 -7.98 6.93 -8.64
N GLU A 34 -8.50 7.95 -9.30
CA GLU A 34 -9.94 8.15 -9.50
C GLU A 34 -10.62 6.91 -10.10
N GLY A 35 -11.71 6.46 -9.47
CA GLY A 35 -12.46 5.28 -9.87
C GLY A 35 -11.80 3.94 -9.54
N THR A 36 -10.65 3.93 -8.86
CA THR A 36 -9.96 2.68 -8.49
C THR A 36 -10.41 2.14 -7.14
N VAL A 37 -10.38 0.82 -7.01
CA VAL A 37 -10.68 0.08 -5.78
C VAL A 37 -9.44 -0.72 -5.39
N TRP A 38 -9.14 -0.77 -4.09
CA TRP A 38 -7.99 -1.47 -3.54
C TRP A 38 -8.41 -2.28 -2.32
N GLU A 39 -8.03 -3.55 -2.26
CA GLU A 39 -8.44 -4.47 -1.20
C GLU A 39 -7.23 -4.91 -0.37
N HIS A 40 -7.44 -5.07 0.92
CA HIS A 40 -6.59 -5.82 1.83
C HIS A 40 -7.43 -6.97 2.40
N GLU A 41 -6.97 -8.21 2.25
CA GLU A 41 -7.61 -9.38 2.87
C GLU A 41 -6.93 -9.69 4.19
N PHE A 42 -7.70 -9.71 5.28
CA PHE A 42 -7.20 -10.06 6.60
C PHE A 42 -6.91 -11.56 6.68
N SER A 43 -5.78 -11.91 7.31
CA SER A 43 -5.48 -13.29 7.65
C SER A 43 -6.51 -13.88 8.60
N GLN A 44 -6.55 -15.20 8.77
CA GLN A 44 -7.48 -15.83 9.71
C GLN A 44 -7.26 -15.39 11.17
N GLU A 45 -6.03 -15.00 11.52
CA GLU A 45 -5.66 -14.53 12.86
C GLU A 45 -6.11 -13.10 13.13
N GLU A 46 -6.29 -12.29 12.08
CA GLU A 46 -6.75 -10.90 12.15
C GLU A 46 -8.28 -10.77 12.00
N GLN A 47 -8.98 -11.87 11.71
CA GLN A 47 -10.43 -11.86 11.52
C GLN A 47 -11.17 -11.64 12.84
N ASN A 48 -11.87 -10.50 12.93
CA ASN A 48 -12.76 -10.18 14.05
C ASN A 48 -13.99 -11.13 14.04
N PRO A 49 -14.49 -11.60 15.20
CA PRO A 49 -15.75 -12.35 15.31
C PRO A 49 -16.97 -11.75 14.59
N ASP A 50 -16.96 -10.45 14.28
CA ASP A 50 -18.00 -9.77 13.50
C ASP A 50 -18.08 -10.20 12.02
N GLY A 51 -17.14 -11.03 11.55
CA GLY A 51 -17.16 -11.62 10.20
C GLY A 51 -16.58 -10.71 9.11
N ILE A 52 -15.86 -9.65 9.49
CA ILE A 52 -15.10 -8.79 8.59
C ILE A 52 -13.88 -9.55 8.08
N LYS A 53 -13.69 -9.57 6.76
CA LYS A 53 -12.57 -10.27 6.11
C LYS A 53 -11.72 -9.37 5.24
N LYS A 54 -12.21 -8.18 4.89
CA LYS A 54 -11.50 -7.28 4.00
C LYS A 54 -11.58 -5.83 4.43
N ALA A 55 -10.51 -5.11 4.17
CA ALA A 55 -10.45 -3.65 4.16
C ALA A 55 -10.45 -3.19 2.70
N VAL A 56 -11.19 -2.11 2.39
CA VAL A 56 -11.27 -1.59 1.02
C VAL A 56 -11.11 -0.08 0.99
N LEU A 57 -10.22 0.39 0.11
CA LEU A 57 -10.09 1.79 -0.26
C LEU A 57 -10.77 2.01 -1.61
N TYR A 58 -11.66 2.99 -1.66
CA TYR A 58 -12.28 3.46 -2.89
C TYR A 58 -12.00 4.93 -3.11
N PHE A 59 -11.49 5.27 -4.29
CA PHE A 59 -11.14 6.62 -4.67
C PHE A 59 -12.18 7.15 -5.66
N ASN A 60 -12.91 8.19 -5.28
CA ASN A 60 -13.92 8.81 -6.14
C ASN A 60 -14.11 10.28 -5.78
N ASN A 61 -14.24 11.15 -6.78
CA ASN A 61 -14.38 12.60 -6.65
C ASN A 61 -13.38 13.19 -5.64
N GLN A 62 -12.09 12.86 -5.80
CA GLN A 62 -11.00 13.33 -4.89
C GLN A 62 -11.21 12.96 -3.42
N THR A 63 -12.04 11.95 -3.15
CA THR A 63 -12.30 11.41 -1.81
C THR A 63 -11.84 9.96 -1.74
N LEU A 64 -11.00 9.67 -0.76
CA LEU A 64 -10.65 8.30 -0.36
C LEU A 64 -11.70 7.87 0.66
N THR A 65 -12.37 6.75 0.38
CA THR A 65 -13.34 6.15 1.31
C THR A 65 -12.85 4.78 1.73
N TYR A 66 -12.73 4.58 3.04
CA TYR A 66 -12.20 3.38 3.66
C TYR A 66 -13.33 2.58 4.31
N TYR A 67 -13.50 1.33 3.88
CA TYR A 67 -14.53 0.41 4.36
C TYR A 67 -13.93 -0.86 4.96
N ALA A 68 -14.65 -1.44 5.93
CA ALA A 68 -14.55 -2.85 6.31
C ALA A 68 -15.68 -3.64 5.63
N LEU A 69 -15.35 -4.79 5.05
CA LEU A 69 -16.27 -5.69 4.38
C LEU A 69 -16.26 -7.09 4.99
N SER A 70 -17.44 -7.70 5.05
CA SER A 70 -17.59 -9.14 5.27
C SER A 70 -17.16 -9.95 4.03
N ALA A 71 -16.88 -11.24 4.24
CA ALA A 71 -16.44 -12.18 3.19
C ALA A 71 -17.36 -12.23 1.96
N ASP A 72 -18.67 -12.08 2.18
CA ASP A 72 -19.73 -12.12 1.18
C ASP A 72 -20.02 -10.74 0.54
N GLY A 73 -19.29 -9.70 0.96
CA GLY A 73 -19.45 -8.32 0.51
C GLY A 73 -20.77 -7.66 0.94
N ARG A 74 -21.59 -8.32 1.77
CA ARG A 74 -22.94 -7.84 2.12
C ARG A 74 -22.95 -6.83 3.25
N LYS A 75 -22.03 -6.96 4.21
CA LYS A 75 -21.89 -5.99 5.31
C LYS A 75 -20.72 -5.06 4.99
N LYS A 76 -21.05 -3.78 4.79
CA LYS A 76 -20.12 -2.70 4.51
C LYS A 76 -20.19 -1.68 5.65
N HIS A 77 -19.08 -1.55 6.36
CA HIS A 77 -18.92 -0.59 7.45
C HIS A 77 -17.99 0.51 7.00
N LEU A 78 -18.47 1.76 6.96
CA LEU A 78 -17.63 2.91 6.72
C LEU A 78 -16.70 3.11 7.92
N ILE A 79 -15.40 3.06 7.69
CA ILE A 79 -14.37 3.32 8.71
C ILE A 79 -14.06 4.81 8.71
N ALA A 80 -13.74 5.35 7.53
CA ALA A 80 -13.39 6.75 7.38
C ALA A 80 -13.54 7.23 5.94
N SER A 81 -13.60 8.54 5.77
CA SER A 81 -13.58 9.20 4.46
C SER A 81 -12.78 10.48 4.57
N TYR A 82 -11.86 10.68 3.63
CA TYR A 82 -10.96 11.82 3.62
C TYR A 82 -10.88 12.42 2.22
N PRO A 83 -10.74 13.74 2.08
CA PRO A 83 -10.17 14.29 0.85
C PRO A 83 -8.77 13.70 0.65
N TYR A 84 -8.41 13.43 -0.59
CA TYR A 84 -7.05 12.97 -0.91
C TYR A 84 -6.40 13.81 -2.00
N THR A 85 -5.08 13.88 -1.94
CA THR A 85 -4.23 14.37 -3.03
C THR A 85 -3.27 13.28 -3.48
N LEU A 86 -2.91 13.31 -4.76
CA LEU A 86 -1.88 12.44 -5.32
C LEU A 86 -0.90 13.30 -6.09
N GLU A 87 0.28 13.50 -5.51
CA GLU A 87 1.38 14.23 -6.15
C GLU A 87 2.43 13.23 -6.59
N GLN A 88 2.53 13.02 -7.90
CA GLN A 88 3.35 11.94 -8.50
C GLN A 88 2.93 10.57 -7.96
N HIS A 89 3.57 10.07 -6.89
CA HIS A 89 3.26 8.79 -6.23
C HIS A 89 2.91 8.95 -4.76
N LEU A 90 2.99 10.17 -4.23
CA LEU A 90 2.68 10.44 -2.84
C LEU A 90 1.18 10.68 -2.70
N LEU A 91 0.47 9.69 -2.16
CA LEU A 91 -0.90 9.82 -1.68
C LEU A 91 -0.87 10.48 -0.31
N THR A 92 -1.68 11.53 -0.13
CA THR A 92 -1.99 12.11 1.17
C THR A 92 -3.50 12.05 1.39
N ALA A 93 -3.96 11.47 2.50
CA ALA A 93 -5.37 11.39 2.86
C ALA A 93 -5.52 11.48 4.38
N GLY A 94 -6.19 12.52 4.88
CA GLY A 94 -6.17 12.83 6.32
C GLY A 94 -4.74 13.05 6.83
N ASN A 95 -4.37 12.37 7.92
CA ASN A 95 -3.01 12.42 8.48
C ASN A 95 -2.11 11.27 7.97
N GLN A 96 -2.55 10.55 6.93
CA GLN A 96 -1.86 9.38 6.40
C GLN A 96 -1.18 9.73 5.08
N HIS A 97 0.01 9.18 4.88
CA HIS A 97 0.79 9.31 3.64
C HIS A 97 1.20 7.93 3.14
N ALA A 98 1.15 7.73 1.82
CA ALA A 98 1.51 6.47 1.19
C ALA A 98 2.22 6.69 -0.15
N ILE A 99 3.17 5.82 -0.48
CA ILE A 99 3.78 5.76 -1.80
C ILE A 99 3.03 4.73 -2.64
N VAL A 100 2.36 5.20 -3.69
CA VAL A 100 1.49 4.40 -4.54
C VAL A 100 2.30 3.75 -5.66
N GLY A 101 2.43 2.42 -5.59
CA GLY A 101 2.98 1.62 -6.67
C GLY A 101 1.94 1.31 -7.77
N GLY A 102 2.37 0.66 -8.84
CA GLY A 102 1.49 0.32 -9.97
C GLY A 102 0.31 -0.58 -9.61
N TYR A 103 0.49 -1.51 -8.66
CA TYR A 103 -0.52 -2.52 -8.29
C TYR A 103 -0.73 -2.71 -6.79
N SER A 104 0.10 -2.11 -5.93
CA SER A 104 -0.07 -2.17 -4.49
C SER A 104 0.55 -0.97 -3.79
N PHE A 105 0.07 -0.68 -2.58
CA PHE A 105 0.70 0.27 -1.66
C PHE A 105 0.29 0.00 -0.21
N TYR A 106 1.09 0.47 0.73
CA TYR A 106 0.75 0.44 2.15
C TYR A 106 -0.06 1.67 2.54
N PHE A 107 -1.14 1.47 3.29
CA PHE A 107 -1.95 2.54 3.85
C PHE A 107 -2.48 2.08 5.22
N ASN A 108 -2.37 2.92 6.24
CA ASN A 108 -2.77 2.54 7.60
C ASN A 108 -2.22 1.17 8.03
N GLU A 109 -0.91 0.97 7.82
CA GLU A 109 -0.17 -0.27 8.14
C GLU A 109 -0.61 -1.54 7.39
N MET A 110 -1.54 -1.45 6.44
CA MET A 110 -2.03 -2.58 5.65
C MET A 110 -1.56 -2.48 4.19
N LEU A 111 -1.16 -3.62 3.61
CA LEU A 111 -0.88 -3.71 2.18
C LEU A 111 -2.19 -3.83 1.39
N PHE A 112 -2.48 -2.82 0.59
CA PHE A 112 -3.60 -2.80 -0.34
C PHE A 112 -3.15 -3.17 -1.75
N VAL A 113 -3.93 -4.02 -2.41
CA VAL A 113 -3.69 -4.45 -3.80
C VAL A 113 -4.81 -3.93 -4.68
N LYS A 114 -4.45 -3.37 -5.84
CA LYS A 114 -5.38 -2.85 -6.83
C LYS A 114 -6.26 -3.99 -7.34
N THR A 115 -7.56 -3.76 -7.44
CA THR A 115 -8.51 -4.73 -7.97
C THR A 115 -9.25 -4.19 -9.18
N ASP A 116 -9.44 -5.05 -10.19
CA ASP A 116 -10.24 -4.76 -11.38
C ASP A 116 -11.73 -4.96 -11.14
N LYS A 117 -12.14 -5.32 -9.91
CA LYS A 117 -13.55 -5.46 -9.56
C LYS A 117 -14.22 -4.09 -9.66
N THR A 118 -14.86 -3.87 -10.81
CA THR A 118 -15.72 -2.73 -11.14
C THR A 118 -16.99 -2.63 -10.30
N LYS A 119 -17.13 -3.45 -9.26
CA LYS A 119 -18.35 -3.56 -8.45
C LYS A 119 -17.99 -3.31 -6.99
N PHE A 120 -18.16 -2.07 -6.58
CA PHE A 120 -18.21 -1.63 -5.19
C PHE A 120 -19.41 -0.72 -4.94
#